data_AF-U7Q9C1-F1
#
_entry.id   AF-U7Q9C1-F1
#
_cell.length_a   1.000
_cell.length_b   1.000
_cell.length_c   1.000
_cell.angle_alpha   90.00
_cell.angle_beta   90.00
_cell.angle_gamma   90.00
#
_symmetry.space_group_name_H-M   'P 1'
#
loop_
_entity.id
_entity.type
_entity.pdbx_description
1 polymer ?
#
loop_
_entity_poly.entity_id
_entity_poly.type
_entity_poly.pdbx_seq_one_letter_code
_entity_poly.pdbx_strand_id
1 'polypeptide(L)' 'MSLIGNIIWLIFGGFISGLGYIVGGLATCLTIIGIPFGLQAIKLGFATMTPFGKQNLVLDSFSSPLTLIFNVIWV' A
#
# COMPACT_ATOMS: atom_id res chain seq x y z
N MET A 1 -9.33 -8.32 18.90
CA MET A 1 -8.43 -9.50 18.85
C MET A 1 -7.44 -9.36 17.69
N SER A 2 -6.72 -8.24 17.61
CA SER A 2 -6.00 -7.85 16.38
C SER A 2 -4.48 -7.96 16.51
N LEU A 3 -3.96 -7.84 17.74
CA LEU A 3 -2.52 -7.91 18.02
C LEU A 3 -1.95 -9.33 17.89
N ILE A 4 -2.64 -10.36 18.39
CA ILE A 4 -2.18 -11.76 18.31
C ILE A 4 -2.10 -12.22 16.85
N GLY A 5 -3.13 -11.93 16.05
CA GLY A 5 -3.14 -12.28 14.62
C GLY A 5 -2.04 -11.56 13.84
N ASN A 6 -1.75 -10.30 14.17
CA ASN A 6 -0.67 -9.56 13.55
C ASN A 6 0.73 -10.10 13.91
N ILE A 7 0.92 -10.50 15.17
CA ILE A 7 2.19 -11.10 15.65
C ILE A 7 2.47 -12.44 14.96
N ILE A 8 1.47 -13.32 14.89
CA ILE A 8 1.59 -14.62 14.21
C ILE A 8 1.84 -14.41 12.72
N TRP A 9 1.13 -13.48 12.10
CA TRP A 9 1.30 -13.13 10.69
C TRP A 9 2.71 -12.61 10.39
N LEU A 10 3.23 -11.68 11.21
CA LEU A 10 4.55 -11.09 11.02
C LEU A 10 5.66 -12.15 11.08
N ILE A 11 5.52 -13.15 11.96
CA ILE A 11 6.47 -14.27 12.12
C ILE A 11 6.36 -15.31 10.99
N PHE A 12 5.15 -15.62 10.50
CA PHE A 12 4.96 -16.68 9.50
C PHE A 12 5.19 -16.24 8.05
N GLY A 13 5.17 -14.93 7.74
CA GLY A 13 5.39 -14.46 6.37
C GLY A 13 4.98 -13.01 6.07
N GLY A 14 4.30 -12.33 6.99
CA GLY A 14 3.90 -10.93 6.83
C GLY A 14 5.10 -9.99 6.66
N PHE A 15 6.21 -10.26 7.34
CA PHE A 15 7.44 -9.47 7.17
C PHE A 15 8.05 -9.65 5.78
N ILE A 16 8.18 -10.90 5.30
CA ILE A 16 8.77 -11.18 3.99
C ILE A 16 7.92 -10.62 2.85
N SER A 17 6.59 -10.76 2.97
CA SER A 17 5.64 -10.26 1.98
C SER A 17 5.67 -8.72 1.94
N GLY A 18 5.65 -8.06 3.11
CA GLY A 18 5.76 -6.60 3.21
C GLY A 18 7.05 -6.06 2.62
N LEU A 19 8.18 -6.72 2.88
CA LEU A 19 9.49 -6.36 2.32
C LEU A 19 9.54 -6.52 0.80
N GLY A 20 8.94 -7.59 0.26
CA GLY A 20 8.79 -7.80 -1.18
C GLY A 20 8.00 -6.68 -1.86
N TYR A 21 6.89 -6.25 -1.27
CA TYR A 21 6.10 -5.12 -1.78
C TYR A 21 6.84 -3.78 -1.68
N ILE A 22 7.62 -3.55 -0.63
CA ILE A 22 8.42 -2.33 -0.48
C ILE A 22 9.56 -2.29 -1.50
N VAL A 23 10.29 -3.39 -1.67
CA VAL A 23 11.42 -3.49 -2.62
C VAL A 23 10.91 -3.44 -4.07
N GLY A 24 9.84 -4.16 -4.38
CA GLY A 24 9.17 -4.10 -5.68
C GLY A 24 8.63 -2.69 -5.97
N GLY A 25 7.99 -2.05 -4.99
CA GLY A 25 7.51 -0.67 -5.13
C GLY A 25 8.64 0.34 -5.34
N LEU A 26 9.77 0.19 -4.65
CA LEU A 26 10.99 0.98 -4.87
C LEU A 26 11.58 0.78 -6.27
N ALA A 27 11.62 -0.47 -6.75
CA ALA A 27 12.08 -0.78 -8.10
C ALA A 27 11.17 -0.15 -9.17
N THR A 28 9.85 -0.18 -8.97
CA THR A 28 8.90 0.46 -9.89
C THR A 28 8.99 2.00 -9.82
N CYS A 29 9.25 2.57 -8.63
CA CYS A 29 9.52 4.00 -8.46
C CYS A 29 10.77 4.50 -9.19
N LEU A 30 11.74 3.64 -9.52
CA LEU A 30 12.92 4.05 -10.30
C LEU A 30 12.54 4.45 -11.74
N THR A 31 11.39 4.02 -12.24
CA THR A 31 10.82 4.53 -13.48
C THR A 31 10.02 5.79 -13.17
N ILE A 32 10.25 6.90 -13.89
CA ILE A 32 9.49 8.16 -13.70
C ILE A 32 7.97 7.90 -13.81
N ILE A 33 7.60 6.98 -14.69
CA ILE A 33 6.22 6.54 -14.87
C ILE A 33 5.76 5.77 -13.63
N GLY A 34 6.54 4.83 -13.09
CA GLY A 34 6.13 3.96 -12.00
C GLY A 34 6.05 4.59 -10.60
N ILE A 35 6.40 5.86 -10.42
CA ILE A 35 6.30 6.57 -9.11
C ILE A 35 4.91 6.43 -8.46
N PRO A 36 3.77 6.74 -9.13
CA PRO A 36 2.43 6.52 -8.59
C PRO A 36 2.11 5.05 -8.28
N PHE A 37 2.59 4.08 -9.09
CA PHE A 37 2.41 2.65 -8.80
C PHE A 37 3.25 2.18 -7.61
N GLY A 38 4.51 2.62 -7.53
CA GLY A 38 5.43 2.27 -6.46
C GLY A 38 4.98 2.83 -5.12
N LEU A 39 4.43 4.05 -5.09
CA LEU A 39 3.85 4.63 -3.87
C LEU A 39 2.63 3.82 -3.38
N GLN A 40 1.80 3.32 -4.29
CA GLN A 40 0.68 2.43 -3.96
C GLN A 40 1.17 1.06 -3.47
N ALA A 41 2.17 0.47 -4.13
CA ALA A 41 2.75 -0.82 -3.75
C ALA A 41 3.42 -0.77 -2.36
N ILE A 42 4.12 0.33 -2.04
CA ILE A 42 4.72 0.54 -0.71
C ILE A 42 3.61 0.68 0.35
N LYS A 43 2.54 1.44 0.07
CA LYS A 43 1.37 1.55 0.95
C LYS A 43 0.71 0.19 1.21
N LEU A 44 0.57 -0.62 0.17
CA LEU A 44 0.09 -2.00 0.27
C LEU A 44 1.03 -2.84 1.14
N GLY A 45 2.35 -2.76 0.94
CA GLY A 45 3.35 -3.43 1.77
C GLY A 45 3.17 -3.13 3.26
N PHE A 46 3.03 -1.85 3.63
CA PHE A 46 2.74 -1.45 5.02
C PHE A 46 1.38 -1.95 5.53
N ALA A 47 0.35 -1.97 4.67
CA ALA A 47 -0.94 -2.55 5.03
C ALA A 47 -0.86 -4.07 5.24
N THR A 48 -0.04 -4.78 4.46
CA THR A 48 0.16 -6.24 4.58
C THR A 48 0.89 -6.64 5.86
N MET A 49 1.73 -5.76 6.42
CA MET A 49 2.45 -5.99 7.67
C MET A 49 1.59 -5.83 8.92
N THR A 50 0.43 -5.16 8.80
CA THR A 50 -0.50 -4.93 9.93
C THR A 50 -1.96 -5.11 9.51
N PRO A 51 -2.38 -6.30 9.03
CA PRO A 51 -3.69 -6.49 8.43
C PRO A 51 -4.83 -6.35 9.45
N PHE A 52 -4.56 -6.62 10.73
CA PHE A 52 -5.57 -6.61 11.78
C PHE A 52 -5.54 -5.29 12.57
N GLY A 53 -6.54 -4.43 12.35
CA GLY A 53 -6.78 -3.23 13.17
C GLY A 53 -6.84 -1.89 12.43
N LYS A 54 -6.55 -1.86 11.12
CA LYS A 54 -6.76 -0.66 10.29
C LYS A 54 -8.25 -0.47 10.02
N GLN A 55 -8.90 0.39 10.80
CA GLN A 55 -10.21 0.92 10.45
C GLN A 55 -9.99 1.94 9.32
N ASN A 56 -10.39 1.59 8.10
CA ASN A 56 -10.47 2.55 7.00
C ASN A 56 -11.61 3.51 7.35
N LEU A 57 -11.31 4.56 8.10
CA LEU A 57 -12.19 5.71 8.19
C LEU A 57 -12.20 6.30 6.78
N VAL A 58 -13.27 6.02 6.05
CA VAL A 58 -13.61 6.69 4.80
C VAL A 58 -13.88 8.14 5.18
N LEU A 59 -12.82 8.92 5.31
CA LEU A 59 -12.97 10.36 5.17
C LEU A 59 -13.22 10.54 3.69
N ASP A 60 -14.43 10.95 3.34
CA ASP A 60 -14.79 11.42 2.01
C ASP A 60 -13.84 12.58 1.67
N SER A 61 -12.64 12.25 1.19
CA SER A 61 -11.75 13.21 0.56
C SER A 61 -12.29 13.35 -0.85
N PHE A 62 -13.36 14.15 -0.91
CA PHE A 62 -14.04 14.61 -2.11
C PHE A 62 -13.03 14.86 -3.24
N SER A 63 -13.10 14.01 -4.26
CA SER A 63 -13.20 14.45 -5.65
C SER A 63 -12.32 15.63 -6.03
N SER A 64 -11.00 15.54 -5.79
CA SER A 64 -10.10 16.47 -6.44
C SER A 64 -10.19 16.21 -7.95
N PRO A 65 -10.51 17.19 -8.80
CA PRO A 65 -10.52 17.02 -10.25
C PRO A 65 -9.17 16.50 -10.76
N LEU A 66 -8.09 16.81 -10.04
CA LEU A 66 -6.76 16.26 -10.29
C LEU A 66 -6.75 14.74 -10.20
N THR A 67 -7.43 14.11 -9.24
CA THR A 67 -7.49 12.65 -9.14
C THR A 67 -8.21 12.03 -10.32
N LEU A 68 -9.26 12.68 -10.86
CA LEU A 68 -9.92 12.24 -12.09
C LEU A 68 -8.99 12.36 -13.31
N ILE A 69 -8.25 13.46 -13.42
CA ILE A 69 -7.26 13.67 -14.50
C ILE A 69 -6.12 12.65 -14.39
N PHE A 70 -5.58 12.44 -13.20
CA PHE A 70 -4.57 11.41 -12.94
C PHE A 70 -5.12 9.99 -13.12
N ASN A 71 -6.42 9.75 -12.91
CA ASN A 71 -7.01 8.45 -13.21
C ASN A 71 -7.11 8.26 -14.73
N VAL A 72 -7.58 9.24 -15.51
CA VAL A 72 -7.71 9.12 -16.98
C VAL A 72 -6.38 9.08 -17.72
N ILE A 73 -5.36 9.83 -17.28
CA ILE A 73 -4.02 9.81 -17.89
C ILE A 73 -3.29 8.49 -17.59
N TRP A 74 -3.74 7.76 -16.58
CA TRP A 74 -3.00 6.67 -15.95
C TRP A 74 -3.82 5.38 -15.77
N VAL A 75 -5.02 5.34 -16.37
CA VAL A 75 -5.84 4.14 -16.65
C VAL A 75 -5.38 3.55 -17.97
#